data_AF-C5DXV9-F1
#
_entry.id   AF-C5DXV9-F1
#
_cell.length_a   1.000
_cell.length_b   1.000
_cell.length_c   1.000
_cell.angle_alpha   90.00
_cell.angle_beta   90.00
_cell.angle_gamma   90.00
#
_symmetry.space_group_name_H-M   'P 1'
#
loop_
_entity.id
_entity.type
_entity.pdbx_description
1 polymer ?
#
loop_
_entity_poly.entity_id
_entity_poly.type
_entity_poly.pdbx_seq_one_letter_code
_entity_poly.pdbx_strand_id
1 'polypeptide(L)'
;MNLLALRKKQFLVLNRFLISHFIKETLDKYAHLLNIEDDNFDSKAIQFMETVLKRSHSSRLQFKTVCCIVTKFLKCCNENIMGSNYMRHLKYDFLKLVVASFVLSVPNRTNDYGQRLITRDHCYALFSRVTGLSLDEVTNCSSIVRAVLIHNHPEREQDSPNWSHLREEGYVKTTEIEQFDRASKKMVQEYFQLF
;
A
#
# COMPACT_ATOMS: atom_id res chain seq x y z
N MET A 1 37.96 0.00 0.03
CA MET A 1 36.55 -0.45 0.06
C MET A 1 35.66 0.71 -0.38
N ASN A 2 34.86 0.57 -1.43
CA ASN A 2 34.19 1.70 -2.10
C ASN A 2 33.00 2.23 -1.24
N LEU A 3 33.06 3.49 -0.81
CA LEU A 3 32.07 4.14 0.06
C LEU A 3 30.64 4.09 -0.50
N LEU A 4 30.51 4.10 -1.83
CA LEU A 4 29.24 3.96 -2.55
C LEU A 4 28.64 2.56 -2.41
N ALA A 5 29.47 1.52 -2.42
CA ALA A 5 29.02 0.14 -2.25
C ALA A 5 28.53 -0.10 -0.82
N LEU A 6 29.21 0.49 0.18
CA LEU A 6 28.81 0.43 1.59
C LEU A 6 27.45 1.12 1.81
N ARG A 7 27.27 2.34 1.28
CA ARG A 7 25.99 3.06 1.36
C ARG A 7 24.84 2.31 0.68
N LYS A 8 25.10 1.72 -0.50
CA LYS A 8 24.11 0.87 -1.19
C LYS A 8 23.72 -0.36 -0.35
N LYS A 9 24.69 -1.02 0.27
CA LYS A 9 24.44 -2.19 1.15
C LYS A 9 23.60 -1.81 2.37
N GLN A 10 23.96 -0.72 3.06
CA GLN A 10 23.20 -0.21 4.21
C GLN A 10 21.76 0.16 3.82
N PHE A 11 21.58 0.79 2.66
CA PHE A 11 20.25 1.15 2.16
C PHE A 11 19.36 -0.08 1.89
N LEU A 12 19.93 -1.13 1.31
CA LEU A 12 19.19 -2.39 1.07
C LEU A 12 18.77 -3.06 2.38
N VAL A 13 19.67 -3.10 3.37
CA VAL A 13 19.38 -3.64 4.70
C VAL A 13 18.24 -2.87 5.37
N LEU A 14 18.29 -1.53 5.31
CA LEU A 14 17.25 -0.68 5.90
C LEU A 14 15.89 -0.87 5.23
N ASN A 15 15.83 -0.96 3.90
CA ASN A 15 14.57 -1.18 3.18
C ASN A 15 13.96 -2.54 3.54
N ARG A 16 14.78 -3.59 3.56
CA ARG A 16 14.33 -4.93 3.94
C ARG A 16 13.83 -4.98 5.38
N PHE A 17 14.52 -4.27 6.28
CA PHE A 17 14.08 -4.12 7.67
C PHE A 17 12.70 -3.43 7.75
N LEU A 18 12.53 -2.28 7.07
CA LEU A 18 11.27 -1.55 7.07
C LEU A 18 10.11 -2.36 6.48
N ILE A 19 10.35 -3.07 5.37
CA ILE A 19 9.34 -3.94 4.76
C ILE A 19 9.00 -5.09 5.71
N SER A 20 10.01 -5.77 6.27
CA SER A 20 9.80 -6.88 7.18
C SER A 20 9.02 -6.47 8.42
N HIS A 21 9.35 -5.32 9.00
CA HIS A 21 8.68 -4.84 10.20
C HIS A 21 7.23 -4.49 9.90
N PHE A 22 6.99 -3.71 8.83
CA PHE A 22 5.65 -3.33 8.43
C PHE A 22 4.75 -4.55 8.19
N ILE A 23 5.24 -5.54 7.43
CA ILE A 23 4.46 -6.75 7.12
C ILE A 23 4.14 -7.51 8.40
N LYS A 24 5.14 -7.78 9.25
CA LYS A 24 4.93 -8.51 10.50
C LYS A 24 3.93 -7.81 11.42
N GLU A 25 4.12 -6.52 11.71
CA GLU A 25 3.18 -5.78 12.55
C GLU A 25 1.76 -5.74 11.97
N THR A 26 1.65 -5.63 10.64
CA THR A 26 0.34 -5.64 9.97
C THR A 26 -0.34 -6.99 10.13
N LEU A 27 0.40 -8.08 9.93
CA LEU A 27 -0.14 -9.43 10.07
C LEU A 27 -0.45 -9.77 11.53
N ASP A 28 0.45 -9.45 12.47
CA ASP A 28 0.22 -9.62 13.91
C ASP A 28 -1.08 -8.94 14.37
N LYS A 29 -1.36 -7.74 13.83
CA LYS A 29 -2.54 -6.95 14.21
C LYS A 29 -3.82 -7.36 13.50
N TYR A 30 -3.74 -7.83 12.26
CA TYR A 30 -4.91 -8.00 11.39
C TYR A 30 -5.06 -9.42 10.82
N ALA A 31 -4.28 -10.41 11.26
CA ALA A 31 -4.35 -11.80 10.79
C ALA A 31 -5.76 -12.39 10.88
N HIS A 32 -6.54 -12.03 11.90
CA HIS A 32 -7.93 -12.48 12.07
C HIS A 32 -8.88 -12.01 10.96
N LEU A 33 -8.47 -11.03 10.15
CA LEU A 33 -9.24 -10.54 9.00
C LEU A 33 -8.87 -11.25 7.69
N LEU A 34 -7.88 -12.13 7.71
CA LEU A 34 -7.23 -12.72 6.54
C LEU A 34 -7.40 -14.25 6.55
N ASN A 35 -7.24 -14.89 5.40
CA ASN A 35 -7.17 -16.35 5.32
C ASN A 35 -5.70 -16.77 5.17
N ILE A 36 -4.99 -16.88 6.28
CA ILE A 36 -3.59 -17.29 6.32
C ILE A 36 -3.54 -18.74 6.81
N GLU A 37 -3.26 -19.66 5.88
CA GLU A 37 -3.13 -21.09 6.17
C GLU A 37 -1.67 -21.56 6.21
N ASP A 38 -0.73 -20.70 5.77
CA ASP A 38 0.69 -21.03 5.63
C ASP A 38 1.53 -20.38 6.73
N ASP A 39 2.21 -21.20 7.53
CA ASP A 39 3.11 -20.75 8.60
C ASP A 39 4.26 -19.85 8.12
N ASN A 40 4.60 -19.90 6.83
CA ASN A 40 5.65 -19.07 6.22
C ASN A 40 5.10 -17.85 5.46
N PHE A 41 3.84 -17.50 5.66
CA PHE A 41 3.18 -16.42 4.92
C PHE A 41 3.89 -15.08 5.06
N ASP A 42 4.41 -14.73 6.25
CA ASP A 42 5.19 -13.51 6.49
C ASP A 42 6.35 -13.39 5.50
N SER A 43 7.15 -14.45 5.37
CA SER A 43 8.31 -14.47 4.48
C SER A 43 7.90 -14.29 3.02
N LYS A 44 6.78 -14.93 2.62
CA LYS A 44 6.22 -14.79 1.28
C LYS A 44 5.73 -13.36 1.02
N ALA A 45 5.02 -12.75 1.97
CA ALA A 45 4.53 -11.39 1.85
C ALA A 45 5.67 -10.35 1.80
N ILE A 46 6.73 -10.54 2.59
CA ILE A 46 7.94 -9.71 2.55
C ILE A 46 8.61 -9.82 1.17
N GLN A 47 8.87 -11.03 0.69
CA GLN A 47 9.49 -11.25 -0.61
C GLN A 47 8.63 -10.71 -1.76
N PHE A 48 7.31 -10.85 -1.65
CA PHE A 48 6.36 -10.30 -2.60
C PHE A 48 6.45 -8.78 -2.65
N MET A 49 6.37 -8.10 -1.51
CA MET A 49 6.48 -6.65 -1.41
C MET A 49 7.80 -6.12 -1.98
N GLU A 50 8.94 -6.76 -1.65
CA GLU A 50 10.26 -6.44 -2.20
C GLU A 50 10.30 -6.61 -3.72
N THR A 51 9.72 -7.70 -4.22
CA THR A 51 9.70 -8.03 -5.65
C THR A 51 8.87 -7.01 -6.43
N VAL A 52 7.69 -6.66 -5.93
CA VAL A 52 6.83 -5.64 -6.55
C VAL A 52 7.55 -4.30 -6.58
N LEU A 53 8.04 -3.80 -5.44
CA LEU A 53 8.78 -2.52 -5.35
C LEU A 53 9.92 -2.45 -6.37
N LYS A 54 10.70 -3.53 -6.51
CA LYS A 54 11.84 -3.60 -7.43
C LYS A 54 11.39 -3.59 -8.89
N ARG A 55 10.36 -4.37 -9.24
CA ARG A 55 9.91 -4.55 -10.63
C ARG A 55 9.04 -3.39 -11.14
N SER A 56 8.35 -2.68 -10.26
CA SER A 56 7.61 -1.46 -10.61
C SER A 56 8.46 -0.19 -10.52
N HIS A 57 9.75 -0.31 -10.18
CA HIS A 57 10.65 0.83 -9.94
C HIS A 57 10.07 1.86 -8.95
N SER A 58 9.44 1.35 -7.89
CA SER A 58 8.70 2.17 -6.94
C SER A 58 9.59 3.07 -6.10
N SER A 59 9.11 4.29 -5.85
CA SER A 59 9.79 5.26 -5.00
C SER A 59 9.57 4.96 -3.51
N ARG A 60 10.40 5.56 -2.64
CA ARG A 60 10.19 5.51 -1.18
C ARG A 60 8.83 6.09 -0.78
N LEU A 61 8.40 7.16 -1.44
CA LEU A 61 7.09 7.75 -1.18
C LEU A 61 5.98 6.75 -1.53
N GLN A 62 6.11 6.07 -2.67
CA GLN A 62 5.14 5.06 -3.08
C GLN A 62 5.05 3.92 -2.05
N PHE A 63 6.17 3.42 -1.54
CA PHE A 63 6.19 2.44 -0.46
C PHE A 63 5.38 2.92 0.76
N LYS A 64 5.64 4.14 1.25
CA LYS A 64 4.91 4.71 2.40
C LYS A 64 3.41 4.82 2.10
N THR A 65 3.05 5.30 0.91
CA THR A 65 1.66 5.40 0.48
C THR A 65 0.98 4.03 0.47
N VAL A 66 1.65 2.98 0.00
CA VAL A 66 1.15 1.61 0.06
C VAL A 66 0.89 1.18 1.51
N CYS A 67 1.86 1.38 2.41
CA CYS A 67 1.71 1.04 3.82
C CYS A 67 0.49 1.74 4.44
N CYS A 68 0.32 3.04 4.18
CA CYS A 68 -0.84 3.79 4.66
C CYS A 68 -2.15 3.26 4.09
N ILE A 69 -2.22 2.93 2.79
CA ILE A 69 -3.43 2.39 2.16
C ILE A 69 -3.82 1.04 2.78
N VAL A 70 -2.84 0.13 2.93
CA VAL A 70 -3.07 -1.20 3.54
C VAL A 70 -3.61 -1.04 4.96
N THR A 71 -2.94 -0.25 5.80
CA THR A 71 -3.35 -0.04 7.20
C THR A 71 -4.74 0.58 7.29
N LYS A 72 -5.05 1.58 6.46
CA LYS A 72 -6.39 2.18 6.43
C LYS A 72 -7.47 1.19 6.05
N PHE A 73 -7.25 0.43 4.97
CA PHE A 73 -8.23 -0.53 4.50
C PHE A 73 -8.51 -1.60 5.56
N LEU A 74 -7.46 -2.15 6.18
CA LEU A 74 -7.61 -3.15 7.25
C LEU A 74 -8.25 -2.56 8.50
N LYS A 75 -7.96 -1.31 8.84
CA LYS A 75 -8.66 -0.59 9.91
C LYS A 75 -10.16 -0.47 9.61
N CYS A 76 -10.55 -0.10 8.38
CA CYS A 76 -11.95 -0.09 7.97
C CYS A 76 -12.59 -1.48 8.03
N CYS A 77 -11.84 -2.55 7.73
CA CYS A 77 -12.33 -3.92 7.88
C CYS A 77 -12.56 -4.31 9.34
N ASN A 78 -11.68 -3.87 10.24
CA ASN A 78 -11.71 -4.19 11.66
C ASN A 78 -12.79 -3.41 12.42
N GLU A 79 -13.01 -2.14 12.04
CA GLU A 79 -13.89 -1.21 12.75
C GLU A 79 -15.31 -1.17 12.15
N ASN A 80 -15.60 -1.96 11.12
CA ASN A 80 -16.90 -1.92 10.46
C ASN A 80 -18.02 -2.34 11.42
N ILE A 81 -18.80 -1.34 11.84
CA ILE A 81 -19.93 -1.45 12.78
C ILE A 81 -21.00 -2.43 12.26
N MET A 82 -21.12 -2.58 10.94
CA MET A 82 -22.07 -3.52 10.30
C MET A 82 -21.57 -4.98 10.32
N GLY A 83 -20.42 -5.27 10.93
CA GLY A 83 -19.87 -6.62 11.10
C GLY A 83 -19.29 -7.26 9.84
N SER A 84 -19.28 -6.58 8.70
CA SER A 84 -18.77 -7.15 7.44
C SER A 84 -17.30 -6.80 7.19
N ASN A 85 -16.42 -7.78 7.27
CA ASN A 85 -15.03 -7.66 6.86
C ASN A 85 -14.92 -7.50 5.33
N TYR A 86 -14.49 -6.33 4.85
CA TYR A 86 -14.37 -6.05 3.41
C TYR A 86 -13.33 -6.91 2.70
N MET A 87 -12.38 -7.53 3.43
CA MET A 87 -11.45 -8.51 2.85
C MET A 87 -12.15 -9.67 2.16
N ARG A 88 -13.42 -9.98 2.50
CA ARG A 88 -14.23 -10.97 1.78
C ARG A 88 -14.28 -10.72 0.26
N HIS A 89 -14.28 -9.45 -0.16
CA HIS A 89 -14.31 -9.06 -1.57
C HIS A 89 -12.95 -9.24 -2.26
N LEU A 90 -11.88 -9.29 -1.46
CA LEU A 90 -10.53 -9.67 -1.90
C LEU A 90 -10.25 -11.15 -1.65
N LYS A 91 -11.27 -11.95 -1.36
CA LYS A 91 -11.15 -13.38 -0.99
C LYS A 91 -10.19 -13.62 0.19
N TYR A 92 -10.16 -12.67 1.13
CA TYR A 92 -9.29 -12.69 2.32
C TYR A 92 -7.78 -12.74 2.02
N ASP A 93 -7.39 -12.40 0.79
CA ASP A 93 -6.01 -12.44 0.31
C ASP A 93 -5.29 -11.10 0.56
N PHE A 94 -4.32 -11.13 1.47
CA PHE A 94 -3.50 -9.95 1.79
C PHE A 94 -2.63 -9.50 0.63
N LEU A 95 -2.13 -10.41 -0.22
CA LEU A 95 -1.31 -10.03 -1.37
C LEU A 95 -2.15 -9.25 -2.39
N LYS A 96 -3.42 -9.60 -2.58
CA LYS A 96 -4.37 -8.82 -3.42
C LYS A 96 -4.58 -7.41 -2.89
N LEU A 97 -4.68 -7.25 -1.56
CA LEU A 97 -4.73 -5.92 -0.95
C LEU A 97 -3.44 -5.14 -1.21
N VAL A 98 -2.26 -5.78 -1.10
CA VAL A 98 -0.98 -5.14 -1.40
C VAL A 98 -0.92 -4.68 -2.86
N VAL A 99 -1.34 -5.51 -3.82
CA VAL A 99 -1.39 -5.13 -5.25
C VAL A 99 -2.31 -3.94 -5.49
N ALA A 100 -3.53 -3.97 -4.94
CA ALA A 100 -4.46 -2.85 -5.06
C ALA A 100 -3.87 -1.56 -4.48
N SER A 101 -3.20 -1.65 -3.33
CA SER A 101 -2.54 -0.52 -2.69
C SER A 101 -1.42 0.06 -3.54
N PHE A 102 -0.63 -0.78 -4.22
CA PHE A 102 0.37 -0.33 -5.20
C PHE A 102 -0.25 0.44 -6.35
N VAL A 103 -1.31 -0.08 -6.93
CA VAL A 103 -2.01 0.59 -8.03
C VAL A 103 -2.56 1.95 -7.59
N LEU A 104 -3.18 2.01 -6.41
CA LEU A 104 -3.75 3.24 -5.85
C LEU A 104 -2.70 4.25 -5.37
N SER A 105 -1.46 3.81 -5.15
CA SER A 105 -0.34 4.68 -4.79
C SER A 105 0.27 5.44 -5.98
N VAL A 106 -0.03 5.03 -7.21
CA VAL A 106 0.47 5.73 -8.41
C VAL A 106 -0.32 7.03 -8.60
N PRO A 107 0.36 8.20 -8.62
CA PRO A 107 -0.32 9.47 -8.79
C PRO A 107 -0.95 9.56 -10.18
N ASN A 108 -2.19 10.02 -10.23
CA ASN A 108 -2.92 10.24 -11.48
C ASN A 108 -3.47 11.67 -11.55
N ARG A 109 -2.55 12.64 -11.46
CA ARG A 109 -2.82 14.08 -11.24
C ARG A 109 -2.84 14.92 -12.52
N THR A 110 -3.05 14.32 -13.70
CA THR A 110 -3.12 15.10 -14.94
C THR A 110 -4.49 15.76 -15.10
N ASN A 111 -4.52 17.03 -15.51
CA ASN A 111 -5.77 17.76 -15.76
C ASN A 111 -6.55 17.17 -16.95
N ASP A 112 -5.84 16.55 -17.89
CA ASP A 112 -6.44 15.85 -19.02
C ASP A 112 -7.03 14.50 -18.64
N TYR A 113 -8.32 14.28 -18.94
CA TYR A 113 -9.03 13.06 -18.61
C TYR A 113 -8.55 11.84 -19.42
N GLY A 114 -8.24 12.02 -20.71
CA GLY A 114 -7.72 10.95 -21.57
C GLY A 114 -6.39 10.42 -21.07
N GLN A 115 -5.47 11.31 -20.73
CA GLN A 115 -4.16 10.96 -20.15
C GLN A 115 -4.30 10.24 -18.80
N ARG A 116 -5.30 10.60 -17.99
CA ARG A 116 -5.57 9.89 -16.73
C ARG A 116 -6.03 8.45 -16.97
N LEU A 117 -6.86 8.22 -17.98
CA LEU A 117 -7.30 6.88 -18.36
C LEU A 117 -6.11 6.04 -18.86
N ILE A 118 -5.33 6.59 -19.79
CA ILE A 118 -4.14 5.93 -20.35
C ILE A 118 -3.14 5.58 -19.23
N THR A 119 -2.85 6.51 -18.33
CA THR A 119 -1.94 6.29 -17.20
C THR A 119 -2.46 5.18 -16.28
N ARG A 120 -3.77 5.15 -16.03
CA ARG A 120 -4.40 4.12 -15.20
C ARG A 120 -4.33 2.74 -15.85
N ASP A 121 -4.60 2.65 -17.15
CA ASP A 121 -4.60 1.39 -17.89
C ASP A 121 -3.17 0.83 -17.99
N HIS A 122 -2.17 1.69 -18.21
CA HIS A 122 -0.75 1.32 -18.11
C HIS A 122 -0.37 0.84 -16.71
N CYS A 123 -0.88 1.49 -15.65
CA CYS A 123 -0.65 1.08 -14.26
C CYS A 123 -1.22 -0.32 -13.99
N TYR A 124 -2.47 -0.58 -14.39
CA TYR A 124 -3.08 -1.91 -14.24
C TYR A 124 -2.29 -2.99 -15.01
N ALA A 125 -1.90 -2.71 -16.26
CA ALA A 125 -1.11 -3.62 -17.08
C ALA A 125 0.27 -3.91 -16.45
N LEU A 126 0.93 -2.90 -15.88
CA LEU A 126 2.20 -3.07 -15.18
C LEU A 126 2.04 -4.03 -14.00
N PHE A 127 1.08 -3.77 -13.11
CA PHE A 127 0.91 -4.58 -11.91
C PHE A 127 0.37 -5.98 -12.21
N SER A 128 -0.43 -6.15 -13.25
CA SER A 128 -0.80 -7.48 -13.77
C SER A 128 0.44 -8.29 -14.16
N ARG A 129 1.32 -7.70 -14.99
CA ARG A 129 2.57 -8.35 -15.42
C ARG A 129 3.54 -8.64 -14.26
N VAL A 130 3.66 -7.73 -13.29
CA VAL A 130 4.61 -7.85 -12.18
C VAL A 130 4.18 -8.93 -11.18
N THR A 131 2.88 -9.05 -10.95
CA THR A 131 2.30 -9.88 -9.87
C THR A 131 1.78 -11.22 -10.38
N GLY A 132 1.55 -11.35 -11.69
CA GLY A 132 0.96 -12.55 -12.31
C GLY A 132 -0.57 -12.60 -12.21
N LEU A 133 -1.21 -11.62 -11.55
CA LEU A 133 -2.67 -11.49 -11.55
C LEU A 133 -3.17 -11.06 -12.92
N SER A 134 -4.37 -11.52 -13.29
CA SER A 134 -5.03 -11.04 -14.50
C SER A 134 -5.34 -9.54 -14.42
N LEU A 135 -5.45 -8.88 -15.58
CA LEU A 135 -5.79 -7.46 -15.63
C LEU A 135 -7.12 -7.17 -14.93
N ASP A 136 -8.10 -8.07 -15.09
CA ASP A 136 -9.41 -7.98 -14.44
C ASP A 136 -9.29 -8.11 -12.92
N GLU A 137 -8.48 -9.04 -12.42
CA GLU A 137 -8.26 -9.16 -10.97
C GLU A 137 -7.61 -7.90 -10.39
N VAL A 138 -6.59 -7.35 -11.03
CA VAL A 138 -5.94 -6.11 -10.60
C VAL A 138 -6.94 -4.96 -10.58
N THR A 139 -7.74 -4.82 -11.63
CA THR A 139 -8.76 -3.78 -11.77
C THR A 139 -9.85 -3.91 -10.71
N ASN A 140 -10.33 -5.13 -10.46
CA ASN A 140 -11.37 -5.41 -9.49
C ASN A 140 -10.89 -5.15 -8.06
N CYS A 141 -9.72 -5.67 -7.69
CA CYS A 141 -9.14 -5.45 -6.35
C CYS A 141 -8.95 -3.95 -6.10
N SER A 142 -8.40 -3.22 -7.08
CA SER A 142 -8.18 -1.77 -6.99
C SER A 142 -9.49 -0.99 -6.87
N SER A 143 -10.54 -1.41 -7.56
CA SER A 143 -11.86 -0.77 -7.51
C SER A 143 -12.54 -0.97 -6.15
N ILE A 144 -12.47 -2.19 -5.61
CA ILE A 144 -13.00 -2.53 -4.28
C ILE A 144 -12.29 -1.70 -3.19
N VAL A 145 -10.96 -1.74 -3.16
CA VAL A 145 -10.17 -1.01 -2.14
C VAL A 145 -10.43 0.49 -2.23
N ARG A 146 -10.51 1.03 -3.45
CA ARG A 146 -10.88 2.43 -3.69
C ARG A 146 -12.24 2.78 -3.10
N ALA A 147 -13.26 1.97 -3.36
CA ALA A 147 -14.62 2.24 -2.89
C ALA A 147 -14.68 2.27 -1.35
N VAL A 148 -14.06 1.29 -0.68
CA VAL A 148 -14.03 1.23 0.78
C VAL A 148 -13.34 2.46 1.37
N LEU A 149 -12.19 2.87 0.83
CA LEU A 149 -11.45 4.02 1.33
C LEU A 149 -12.18 5.35 1.11
N ILE A 150 -12.96 5.48 0.04
CA ILE A 150 -13.77 6.68 -0.23
C ILE A 150 -14.94 6.74 0.75
N HIS A 151 -15.72 5.66 0.88
CA HIS A 151 -16.94 5.66 1.69
C HIS A 151 -16.70 5.78 3.20
N ASN A 152 -15.58 5.26 3.72
CA ASN A 152 -15.30 5.27 5.16
C ASN A 152 -14.52 6.53 5.62
N HIS A 153 -14.21 7.45 4.71
CA HIS A 153 -13.55 8.72 5.04
C HIS A 153 -14.24 9.91 4.37
N PRO A 154 -15.51 10.21 4.76
CA PRO A 154 -16.37 11.21 4.12
C PRO A 154 -16.00 12.67 4.46
N GLU A 155 -14.99 12.93 5.28
CA GLU A 155 -14.40 14.29 5.46
C GLU A 155 -13.99 14.95 4.13
N ARG A 156 -14.07 14.22 3.01
CA ARG A 156 -13.80 14.69 1.66
C ARG A 156 -15.05 14.92 0.79
N GLU A 157 -16.25 14.62 1.28
CA GLU A 157 -17.52 14.89 0.58
C GLU A 157 -18.08 16.28 0.90
N GLN A 158 -17.67 16.92 2.01
CA GLN A 158 -18.23 18.21 2.43
C GLN A 158 -17.54 19.45 1.83
N ASP A 159 -16.35 19.33 1.23
CA ASP A 159 -15.57 20.48 0.77
C ASP A 159 -15.63 20.77 -0.74
N SER A 160 -16.40 20.02 -1.55
CA SER A 160 -16.63 20.45 -2.94
C SER A 160 -17.79 19.73 -3.63
N PRO A 161 -18.70 20.45 -4.32
CA PRO A 161 -19.72 19.84 -5.19
C PRO A 161 -19.12 19.20 -6.46
N ASN A 162 -17.79 19.21 -6.61
CA ASN A 162 -17.09 18.70 -7.77
C ASN A 162 -16.25 17.46 -7.40
N TRP A 163 -16.66 16.29 -7.87
CA TRP A 163 -15.97 14.99 -7.72
C TRP A 163 -14.51 14.95 -8.24
N SER A 164 -14.01 16.07 -8.77
CA SER A 164 -12.65 16.26 -9.28
C SER A 164 -11.60 16.40 -8.16
N HIS A 165 -11.90 17.10 -7.06
CA HIS A 165 -10.89 17.40 -6.03
C HIS A 165 -10.56 16.19 -5.12
N LEU A 166 -11.51 15.26 -4.94
CA LEU A 166 -11.27 13.95 -4.31
C LEU A 166 -10.12 13.15 -4.96
N ARG A 167 -9.80 13.45 -6.24
CA ARG A 167 -8.79 12.74 -7.04
C ARG A 167 -7.41 13.39 -7.02
N GLU A 168 -7.30 14.65 -6.59
CA GLU A 168 -6.07 15.44 -6.73
C GLU A 168 -5.08 15.21 -5.57
N GLU A 169 -5.57 14.99 -4.33
CA GLU A 169 -4.70 14.79 -3.17
C GLU A 169 -4.28 13.32 -2.92
N GLY A 170 -4.99 12.33 -3.47
CA GLY A 170 -4.71 10.90 -3.28
C GLY A 170 -5.33 10.29 -2.01
N TYR A 171 -5.20 8.98 -1.78
CA TYR A 171 -5.85 8.25 -0.67
C TYR A 171 -5.23 8.47 0.72
N VAL A 172 -4.09 9.17 0.76
CA VAL A 172 -3.26 9.34 1.96
C VAL A 172 -2.92 10.82 2.08
N LYS A 173 -3.24 11.42 3.23
CA LYS A 173 -2.92 12.82 3.58
C LYS A 173 -1.41 12.93 3.83
N THR A 174 -0.82 14.09 3.56
CA THR A 174 0.61 14.36 3.85
C THR A 174 0.95 14.11 5.32
N THR A 175 0.05 14.48 6.24
CA THR A 175 0.22 14.25 7.68
C THR A 175 0.35 12.77 8.04
N GLU A 176 -0.29 11.87 7.29
CA GLU A 176 -0.22 10.42 7.52
C GLU A 176 1.13 9.86 7.04
N ILE A 177 1.68 10.42 5.95
CA ILE A 177 3.04 10.11 5.51
C ILE A 177 4.07 10.60 6.55
N GLU A 178 3.89 11.80 7.11
CA GLU A 178 4.76 12.33 8.16
C GLU A 178 4.67 11.56 9.48
N GLN A 179 3.48 11.06 9.84
CA GLN A 179 3.29 10.17 10.98
C GLN A 179 4.01 8.84 10.75
N PHE A 180 3.88 8.25 9.56
CA PHE A 180 4.61 7.05 9.18
C PHE A 180 6.13 7.26 9.28
N ASP A 181 6.64 8.41 8.82
CA ASP A 181 8.06 8.74 8.89
C ASP A 181 8.57 8.87 10.32
N ARG A 182 7.80 9.55 11.19
CA ARG A 182 8.14 9.68 12.61
C ARG A 182 8.17 8.32 13.31
N ALA A 183 7.16 7.48 13.09
CA ALA A 183 7.11 6.13 13.65
C ALA A 183 8.27 5.25 13.15
N SER A 184 8.51 5.25 11.84
CA SER A 184 9.59 4.47 11.22
C SER A 184 10.97 4.91 11.71
N LYS A 185 11.20 6.23 11.86
CA LYS A 185 12.47 6.76 12.37
C LYS A 185 12.70 6.33 13.81
N LYS A 186 11.69 6.47 14.67
CA LYS A 186 11.76 6.04 16.08
C LYS A 186 12.09 4.55 16.18
N MET A 187 11.38 3.71 15.43
CA MET A 187 11.60 2.26 15.37
C MET A 187 13.03 1.91 14.92
N VAL A 188 13.57 2.56 13.88
CA VAL A 188 14.96 2.34 13.45
C VAL A 188 15.94 2.74 14.54
N GLN A 189 15.72 3.86 15.22
CA GLN A 189 16.59 4.30 16.33
C GLN A 189 16.57 3.30 17.49
N GLU A 190 15.39 2.80 17.87
CA GLU A 190 15.19 1.80 18.92
C GLU A 190 15.87 0.48 18.58
N TYR A 191 15.64 -0.04 17.38
CA TYR A 191 16.17 -1.34 16.95
C TYR A 191 17.70 -1.36 16.85
N PHE A 192 18.29 -0.29 16.32
CA PHE A 192 19.74 -0.19 16.13
C PHE A 192 20.46 0.48 17.31
N GLN A 193 19.75 0.80 18.41
CA GLN A 193 20.30 1.45 19.60
C GLN A 193 21.07 2.74 19.28
N LEU A 194 20.55 3.56 18.36
CA LEU A 194 21.22 4.76 17.83
C LEU A 194 20.98 6.00 18.73
N PHE A 195 21.03 5.83 20.05
CA PHE A 195 20.77 6.87 21.05
C PHE A 195 22.05 7.50 21.56
#